data_AF-A0AB39RMY6-F1
#
_entry.id   AF-A0AB39RMY6-F1
#
_cell.length_a   1.000
_cell.length_b   1.000
_cell.length_c   1.000
_cell.angle_alpha   90.00
_cell.angle_beta   90.00
_cell.angle_gamma   90.00
#
_symmetry.space_group_name_H-M   'P 1'
#
loop_
_entity.id
_entity.type
_entity.pdbx_description
1 polymer ?
#
loop_
_entity_poly.entity_id
_entity_poly.type
_entity_poly.pdbx_seq_one_letter_code
_entity_poly.pdbx_strand_id
1 'polypeptide(L)'
;MAAATGVAAAAVATGLVLGPGVLNDGPGSSVAGAPTAGEYTTKAGRFEKLLPAGTGKISEVSLMRLIKQVPKAPLPKPVGPYDGDYAVSRDGGVGYISVHVATREEVQAKTGGKGIEGPCKDAPKDGRVDCTSQKLPDGSLLGIWQTGEPEPGSFSYPTWGPEFAAALKLTDGRILQVRDIGGFQGKGQLGPLLKTPPLTRDQLNKLILNPELLP
;
A
#
# COMPACT_ATOMS: atom_id res chain seq x y z
N MET A 1 25.41 26.82 59.00
CA MET A 1 25.97 25.77 59.87
C MET A 1 24.84 24.93 60.41
N ALA A 2 24.78 23.66 60.02
CA ALA A 2 24.27 22.51 60.78
C ALA A 2 24.25 21.32 59.80
N ALA A 3 25.18 20.41 59.99
CA ALA A 3 25.29 19.15 59.26
C ALA A 3 24.38 18.10 59.91
N ALA A 4 23.85 17.17 59.11
CA ALA A 4 23.51 15.84 59.59
C ALA A 4 23.67 14.82 58.46
N THR A 5 24.61 13.92 58.72
CA THR A 5 25.07 12.75 57.96
C THR A 5 24.04 11.61 57.96
N GLY A 6 24.03 10.81 56.89
CA GLY A 6 23.41 9.48 56.86
C GLY A 6 23.95 8.66 55.70
N VAL A 7 24.88 7.75 56.00
CA VAL A 7 25.54 6.81 55.07
C VAL A 7 24.92 5.43 55.27
N ALA A 8 24.67 4.65 54.21
CA ALA A 8 24.91 3.20 54.21
C ALA A 8 24.74 2.58 52.81
N ALA A 9 25.62 1.64 52.51
CA ALA A 9 25.87 1.03 51.20
C ALA A 9 25.05 -0.24 50.92
N ALA A 10 24.84 -0.45 49.63
CA ALA A 10 24.82 -1.69 48.83
C ALA A 10 24.46 -3.05 49.47
N ALA A 11 23.55 -3.76 48.79
CA ALA A 11 23.62 -5.22 48.68
C ALA A 11 23.26 -5.65 47.25
N VAL A 12 24.20 -6.33 46.60
CA VAL A 12 23.99 -7.09 45.35
C VAL A 12 23.75 -8.53 45.77
N ALA A 13 22.70 -9.18 45.28
CA ALA A 13 22.58 -10.63 45.32
C ALA A 13 21.80 -11.13 44.10
N THR A 14 22.55 -11.76 43.20
CA THR A 14 22.08 -12.64 42.14
C THR A 14 21.37 -13.86 42.74
N GLY A 15 20.16 -14.15 42.28
CA GLY A 15 19.44 -15.39 42.58
C GLY A 15 18.82 -15.95 41.30
N LEU A 16 19.52 -16.87 40.64
CA LEU A 16 18.96 -17.78 39.64
C LEU A 16 18.24 -18.90 40.40
N VAL A 17 16.92 -18.98 40.27
CA VAL A 17 16.12 -20.14 40.68
C VAL A 17 15.34 -20.62 39.45
N LEU A 18 15.66 -21.84 39.02
CA LEU A 18 14.89 -22.61 38.04
C LEU A 18 13.82 -23.40 38.80
N GLY A 19 12.54 -23.21 38.48
CA GLY A 19 11.41 -24.02 38.97
C GLY A 19 10.05 -23.46 38.54
N PRO A 20 9.05 -24.30 38.18
CA PRO A 20 8.02 -23.98 37.22
C PRO A 20 6.74 -23.42 37.86
N GLY A 21 6.11 -22.41 37.24
CA GLY A 21 4.76 -21.98 37.64
C GLY A 21 4.43 -20.51 37.35
N VAL A 22 3.84 -20.29 36.18
CA VAL A 22 2.73 -19.36 35.81
C VAL A 22 2.51 -18.04 36.59
N LEU A 23 2.36 -16.98 35.77
CA LEU A 23 1.61 -15.71 35.94
C LEU A 23 2.30 -14.54 36.68
N ASN A 24 2.81 -13.58 35.90
CA ASN A 24 2.31 -12.20 36.01
C ASN A 24 2.60 -11.40 34.72
N ASP A 25 1.52 -11.05 34.02
CA ASP A 25 1.46 -10.19 32.84
C ASP A 25 1.88 -8.75 33.18
N GLY A 26 2.97 -8.28 32.55
CA GLY A 26 3.25 -6.84 32.42
C GLY A 26 2.58 -6.30 31.15
N PRO A 27 1.98 -5.10 31.16
CA PRO A 27 1.27 -4.56 30.01
C PRO A 27 2.26 -3.97 29.00
N GLY A 28 2.95 -4.84 28.28
CA GLY A 28 3.67 -4.54 27.06
C GLY A 28 2.87 -5.03 25.86
N SER A 29 1.60 -4.62 25.74
CA SER A 29 0.80 -4.93 24.56
C SER A 29 1.36 -4.18 23.36
N SER A 30 2.25 -4.86 22.66
CA SER A 30 2.59 -4.61 21.27
C SER A 30 1.28 -4.46 20.51
N VAL A 31 0.98 -3.24 20.05
CA VAL A 31 -0.12 -2.97 19.12
C VAL A 31 0.27 -3.46 17.72
N ALA A 32 0.54 -4.76 17.62
CA ALA A 32 0.33 -5.48 16.39
C ALA A 32 -1.18 -5.70 16.28
N GLY A 33 -1.89 -4.66 15.83
CA GLY A 33 -3.16 -4.88 15.18
C GLY A 33 -2.86 -5.75 13.97
N ALA A 34 -2.95 -7.07 14.16
CA ALA A 34 -2.78 -8.02 13.08
C ALA A 34 -3.70 -7.56 11.94
N PRO A 35 -3.21 -7.49 10.69
CA PRO A 35 -4.12 -7.39 9.57
C PRO A 35 -5.13 -8.53 9.73
N THR A 36 -6.41 -8.27 9.51
CA THR A 36 -7.40 -9.33 9.32
C THR A 36 -7.06 -10.06 8.03
N ALA A 37 -6.02 -10.89 8.10
CA ALA A 37 -5.58 -11.79 7.07
C ALA A 37 -6.59 -12.93 7.05
N GLY A 38 -7.69 -12.74 6.33
CA GLY A 38 -8.50 -13.87 5.92
C GLY A 38 -7.69 -14.68 4.90
N GLU A 39 -7.14 -15.79 5.35
CA GLU A 39 -6.42 -16.79 4.56
C GLU A 39 -7.26 -17.27 3.37
N TYR A 40 -6.67 -17.22 2.17
CA TYR A 40 -6.92 -18.01 0.94
C TYR A 40 -8.36 -18.21 0.42
N THR A 41 -9.37 -17.64 1.07
CA THR A 41 -10.81 -17.69 0.74
C THR A 41 -11.41 -16.31 0.50
N THR A 42 -10.62 -15.25 0.73
CA THR A 42 -10.96 -13.83 0.59
C THR A 42 -10.63 -13.28 -0.80
N LYS A 43 -11.03 -12.02 -1.10
CA LYS A 43 -10.70 -11.37 -2.38
C LYS A 43 -9.18 -11.26 -2.54
N ALA A 44 -8.40 -11.06 -1.46
CA ALA A 44 -6.94 -11.17 -1.49
C ALA A 44 -6.43 -12.53 -1.99
N GLY A 45 -7.00 -13.65 -1.53
CA GLY A 45 -6.58 -14.99 -1.98
C GLY A 45 -6.90 -15.26 -3.45
N ARG A 46 -7.97 -14.65 -3.99
CA ARG A 46 -8.24 -14.68 -5.43
C ARG A 46 -7.31 -13.75 -6.21
N PHE A 47 -7.06 -12.55 -5.68
CA PHE A 47 -6.17 -11.56 -6.30
C PHE A 47 -4.73 -12.08 -6.40
N GLU A 48 -4.25 -12.77 -5.37
CA GLU A 48 -2.92 -13.40 -5.33
C GLU A 48 -2.68 -14.33 -6.53
N LYS A 49 -3.71 -15.01 -7.04
CA LYS A 49 -3.61 -15.89 -8.21
C LYS A 49 -3.34 -15.14 -9.52
N LEU A 50 -3.60 -13.83 -9.56
CA LEU A 50 -3.31 -12.97 -10.70
C LEU A 50 -1.86 -12.45 -10.68
N LEU A 51 -1.16 -12.64 -9.55
CA LEU A 51 0.17 -12.10 -9.32
C LEU A 51 1.25 -13.14 -9.65
N PRO A 52 2.43 -12.69 -10.09
CA PRO A 52 3.55 -13.60 -10.32
C PRO A 52 4.01 -14.24 -9.01
N ALA A 53 4.59 -15.44 -9.12
CA ALA A 53 5.26 -16.09 -8.00
C ALA A 53 6.34 -15.18 -7.41
N GLY A 54 6.50 -15.21 -6.08
CA GLY A 54 7.48 -14.37 -5.38
C GLY A 54 7.04 -12.92 -5.13
N THR A 55 5.80 -12.54 -5.44
CA THR A 55 5.28 -11.21 -5.11
C THR A 55 5.31 -10.95 -3.60
N GLY A 56 4.95 -11.96 -2.79
CA GLY A 56 4.88 -11.88 -1.32
C GLY A 56 3.52 -12.30 -0.80
N LYS A 57 3.34 -12.26 0.53
CA LYS A 57 2.03 -12.57 1.14
C LYS A 57 1.08 -11.40 0.95
N ILE A 58 -0.11 -11.68 0.43
CA ILE A 58 -1.13 -10.66 0.13
C ILE A 58 -2.17 -10.57 1.25
N SER A 59 -2.57 -9.36 1.61
CA SER A 59 -3.66 -9.10 2.55
C SER A 59 -4.47 -7.87 2.16
N GLU A 60 -5.80 -7.91 2.32
CA GLU A 60 -6.65 -6.75 2.05
C GLU A 60 -6.46 -5.69 3.13
N VAL A 61 -6.31 -4.44 2.70
CA VAL A 61 -6.22 -3.27 3.56
C VAL A 61 -7.04 -2.13 2.97
N SER A 62 -7.05 -0.99 3.65
CA SER A 62 -7.46 0.27 3.05
C SER A 62 -6.36 1.30 3.30
N LEU A 63 -5.64 1.68 2.25
CA LEU A 63 -4.57 2.67 2.36
C LEU A 63 -5.12 3.99 2.88
N MET A 64 -6.31 4.39 2.45
CA MET A 64 -6.98 5.58 2.97
C MET A 64 -7.16 5.50 4.49
N ARG A 65 -7.70 4.38 5.02
CA ARG A 65 -7.92 4.23 6.47
C ARG A 65 -6.61 4.19 7.26
N LEU A 66 -5.58 3.52 6.72
CA LEU A 66 -4.26 3.46 7.32
C LEU A 66 -3.62 4.85 7.39
N ILE A 67 -3.56 5.56 6.26
CA ILE A 67 -2.89 6.87 6.17
C ILE A 67 -3.63 7.93 6.99
N LYS A 68 -4.97 7.95 6.90
CA LYS A 68 -5.80 8.95 7.59
C LYS A 68 -6.14 8.56 9.04
N GLN A 69 -5.72 7.40 9.52
CA GLN A 69 -6.00 6.90 10.88
C GLN A 69 -7.50 6.83 11.20
N VAL A 70 -8.30 6.36 10.25
CA VAL A 70 -9.78 6.29 10.35
C VAL A 70 -10.29 4.88 10.07
N PRO A 71 -10.07 3.90 10.97
CA PRO A 71 -10.31 2.48 10.71
C PRO A 71 -11.77 2.12 10.38
N LYS A 72 -12.72 2.99 10.74
CA LYS A 72 -14.16 2.79 10.53
C LYS A 72 -14.75 3.66 9.42
N ALA A 73 -13.95 4.43 8.68
CA ALA A 73 -14.46 5.29 7.62
C ALA A 73 -15.17 4.46 6.54
N PRO A 74 -16.36 4.85 6.06
CA PRO A 74 -17.05 4.11 5.02
C PRO A 74 -16.17 4.00 3.77
N LEU A 75 -16.19 2.83 3.14
CA LEU A 75 -15.47 2.59 1.88
C LEU A 75 -16.42 2.84 0.71
N PRO A 76 -15.91 3.35 -0.43
CA PRO A 76 -16.69 3.41 -1.64
C PRO A 76 -17.13 1.99 -2.05
N LYS A 77 -18.26 1.92 -2.78
CA LYS A 77 -18.68 0.66 -3.38
C LYS A 77 -17.66 0.27 -4.45
N PRO A 78 -17.17 -0.98 -4.47
CA PRO A 78 -16.28 -1.44 -5.53
C PRO A 78 -17.04 -1.45 -6.86
N VAL A 79 -16.36 -1.03 -7.92
CA VAL A 79 -16.83 -1.13 -9.30
C VAL A 79 -16.36 -2.46 -9.89
N GLY A 80 -15.05 -2.73 -9.79
CA GLY A 80 -14.41 -3.97 -10.25
C GLY A 80 -14.36 -5.09 -9.20
N PRO A 81 -14.18 -6.35 -9.63
CA PRO A 81 -14.13 -7.52 -8.74
C PRO A 81 -12.95 -7.50 -7.77
N TYR A 82 -11.87 -6.81 -8.15
CA TYR A 82 -10.63 -6.67 -7.37
C TYR A 82 -10.39 -5.26 -6.86
N ASP A 83 -11.37 -4.35 -6.94
CA ASP A 83 -11.21 -2.99 -6.43
C ASP A 83 -10.86 -3.00 -4.93
N GLY A 84 -9.78 -2.30 -4.58
CA GLY A 84 -9.27 -2.24 -3.22
C GLY A 84 -7.76 -2.03 -3.14
N ASP A 85 -7.26 -2.05 -1.91
CA ASP A 85 -5.84 -1.96 -1.60
C ASP A 85 -5.37 -3.27 -0.95
N TYR A 86 -4.18 -3.73 -1.33
CA TYR A 86 -3.60 -4.98 -0.87
C TYR A 86 -2.20 -4.72 -0.33
N ALA A 87 -1.96 -5.06 0.94
CA ALA A 87 -0.61 -5.05 1.49
C ALA A 87 0.13 -6.31 1.07
N VAL A 88 1.40 -6.14 0.69
CA VAL A 88 2.32 -7.19 0.25
C VAL A 88 3.47 -7.28 1.22
N SER A 89 3.54 -8.37 2.00
CA SER A 89 4.67 -8.64 2.89
C SER A 89 5.71 -9.51 2.19
N ARG A 90 6.95 -9.00 2.08
CA ARG A 90 8.09 -9.70 1.47
C ARG A 90 9.40 -9.24 2.12
N ASP A 91 10.31 -10.16 2.38
CA ASP A 91 11.66 -9.88 2.91
C ASP A 91 11.70 -8.95 4.14
N GLY A 92 10.70 -9.07 5.02
CA GLY A 92 10.58 -8.25 6.24
C GLY A 92 10.06 -6.82 6.02
N GLY A 93 9.74 -6.43 4.79
CA GLY A 93 9.09 -5.15 4.46
C GLY A 93 7.64 -5.32 4.01
N VAL A 94 6.95 -4.19 3.86
CA VAL A 94 5.56 -4.11 3.40
C VAL A 94 5.42 -3.08 2.29
N GLY A 95 5.04 -3.57 1.10
CA GLY A 95 4.57 -2.77 -0.03
C GLY A 95 3.06 -2.86 -0.18
N TYR A 96 2.54 -2.26 -1.24
CA TYR A 96 1.11 -2.23 -1.53
C TYR A 96 0.85 -2.35 -3.03
N ILE A 97 -0.19 -3.09 -3.39
CA ILE A 97 -0.80 -3.05 -4.71
C ILE A 97 -2.21 -2.49 -4.54
N SER A 98 -2.58 -1.45 -5.28
CA SER A 98 -3.93 -0.90 -5.31
C SER A 98 -4.54 -1.12 -6.68
N VAL A 99 -5.79 -1.55 -6.73
CA VAL A 99 -6.57 -1.73 -7.97
C VAL A 99 -7.85 -0.91 -7.82
N HIS A 100 -8.12 -0.01 -8.77
CA HIS A 100 -9.31 0.84 -8.74
C HIS A 100 -9.86 1.06 -10.15
N VAL A 101 -11.11 0.71 -10.37
CA VAL A 101 -11.87 1.06 -11.57
C VAL A 101 -12.70 2.31 -11.30
N ALA A 102 -12.49 3.34 -12.11
CA ALA A 102 -13.34 4.53 -12.14
C ALA A 102 -14.38 4.41 -13.27
N THR A 103 -15.65 4.68 -12.97
CA THR A 103 -16.71 4.72 -13.98
C THR A 103 -16.53 5.94 -14.90
N ARG A 104 -17.18 5.91 -16.07
CA ARG A 104 -17.19 7.06 -16.98
C ARG A 104 -17.69 8.33 -16.29
N GLU A 105 -18.74 8.22 -15.48
CA GLU A 105 -19.35 9.33 -14.76
C GLU A 105 -18.38 9.92 -13.74
N GLU A 106 -17.65 9.08 -13.01
CA GLU A 106 -16.64 9.52 -12.05
C GLU A 106 -15.47 10.22 -12.75
N VAL A 107 -15.04 9.70 -13.90
CA VAL A 107 -13.98 10.30 -14.72
C VAL A 107 -14.44 11.66 -15.24
N GLN A 108 -15.65 11.76 -15.77
CA GLN A 108 -16.22 13.02 -16.25
C GLN A 108 -16.35 14.04 -15.13
N ALA A 109 -16.84 13.63 -13.95
CA ALA A 109 -16.95 14.51 -12.79
C ALA A 109 -15.58 15.07 -12.37
N LYS A 110 -14.54 14.24 -12.34
CA LYS A 110 -13.17 14.64 -11.97
C LYS A 110 -12.48 15.53 -13.01
N THR A 111 -12.93 15.50 -14.26
CA THR A 111 -12.27 16.18 -15.40
C THR A 111 -13.09 17.36 -15.93
N GLY A 112 -14.15 17.77 -15.24
CA GLY A 112 -15.04 18.84 -15.70
C GLY A 112 -15.74 18.52 -17.02
N GLY A 113 -16.08 17.24 -17.24
CA GLY A 113 -16.75 16.74 -18.43
C GLY A 113 -15.85 16.44 -19.63
N LYS A 114 -14.56 16.79 -19.58
CA LYS A 114 -13.62 16.61 -20.70
C LYS A 114 -13.14 15.16 -20.88
N GLY A 115 -13.23 14.36 -19.82
CA GLY A 115 -12.57 13.07 -19.76
C GLY A 115 -11.04 13.22 -19.68
N ILE A 116 -10.33 12.12 -19.91
CA ILE A 116 -8.89 12.11 -20.11
C ILE A 116 -8.60 11.83 -21.58
N GLU A 117 -7.61 12.49 -22.18
CA GLU A 117 -7.11 12.20 -23.52
C GLU A 117 -6.26 10.92 -23.53
N GLY A 118 -5.31 10.80 -22.60
CA GLY A 118 -4.46 9.64 -22.39
C GLY A 118 -3.71 9.70 -21.06
N PRO A 119 -3.51 8.56 -20.36
CA PRO A 119 -3.03 8.58 -18.98
C PRO A 119 -1.68 9.27 -18.74
N CYS A 120 -0.74 9.18 -19.70
CA CYS A 120 0.54 9.91 -19.61
C CYS A 120 0.44 11.39 -19.99
N LYS A 121 -0.55 11.78 -20.80
CA LYS A 121 -0.71 13.15 -21.27
C LYS A 121 -1.41 14.02 -20.22
N ASP A 122 -2.43 13.46 -19.57
CA ASP A 122 -3.24 14.14 -18.56
C ASP A 122 -2.74 13.92 -17.13
N ALA A 123 -1.60 13.24 -16.97
CA ALA A 123 -0.97 13.09 -15.68
C ALA A 123 -0.62 14.47 -15.09
N PRO A 124 -0.91 14.71 -13.79
CA PRO A 124 -0.36 15.88 -13.10
C PRO A 124 1.16 15.92 -13.25
N LYS A 125 1.76 17.12 -13.18
CA LYS A 125 3.22 17.26 -13.05
C LYS A 125 3.64 16.99 -11.61
N ASP A 126 3.38 15.79 -11.14
CA ASP A 126 3.52 15.33 -9.74
C ASP A 126 4.80 14.49 -9.53
N GLY A 127 5.85 14.71 -10.32
CA GLY A 127 7.12 13.99 -10.19
C GLY A 127 7.15 12.61 -10.87
N ARG A 128 6.18 12.32 -11.75
CA ARG A 128 6.21 11.13 -12.61
C ARG A 128 7.35 11.24 -13.62
N VAL A 129 8.07 10.13 -13.79
CA VAL A 129 9.14 9.95 -14.76
C VAL A 129 8.86 8.71 -15.60
N ASP A 130 9.54 8.61 -16.74
CA ASP A 130 9.49 7.44 -17.63
C ASP A 130 8.07 6.97 -17.97
N CYS A 131 7.19 7.93 -18.28
CA CYS A 131 5.82 7.62 -18.71
C CYS A 131 5.82 7.09 -20.14
N THR A 132 5.35 5.85 -20.31
CA THR A 132 5.19 5.23 -21.63
C THR A 132 3.72 5.05 -21.95
N SER A 133 3.32 5.50 -23.14
CA SER A 133 1.96 5.31 -23.66
C SER A 133 1.93 4.19 -24.69
N GLN A 134 0.91 3.34 -24.64
CA GLN A 134 0.64 2.33 -25.64
C GLN A 134 -0.84 2.35 -26.02
N LYS A 135 -1.12 2.41 -27.33
CA LYS A 135 -2.47 2.16 -27.85
C LYS A 135 -2.65 0.67 -28.08
N LEU A 136 -3.69 0.10 -27.51
CA LEU A 136 -4.03 -1.32 -27.66
C LEU A 136 -4.88 -1.57 -28.91
N PRO A 137 -4.94 -2.82 -29.42
CA PRO A 137 -5.71 -3.16 -30.62
C PRO A 137 -7.21 -2.85 -30.54
N ASP A 138 -7.78 -2.91 -29.34
CA ASP A 138 -9.18 -2.58 -29.06
C ASP A 138 -9.45 -1.05 -29.02
N GLY A 139 -8.41 -0.23 -29.15
CA GLY A 139 -8.47 1.23 -29.08
C GLY A 139 -8.26 1.81 -27.69
N SER A 140 -8.14 0.99 -26.65
CA SER A 140 -7.81 1.42 -25.30
C SER A 140 -6.41 2.02 -25.23
N LEU A 141 -6.17 2.90 -24.25
CA LEU A 141 -4.88 3.58 -24.06
C LEU A 141 -4.29 3.22 -22.70
N LEU A 142 -3.15 2.55 -22.71
CA LEU A 142 -2.36 2.23 -21.54
C LEU A 142 -1.29 3.30 -21.32
N GLY A 143 -1.16 3.77 -20.09
CA GLY A 143 0.01 4.51 -19.61
C GLY A 143 0.64 3.80 -18.43
N ILE A 144 1.97 3.71 -18.40
CA ILE A 144 2.75 3.21 -17.27
C ILE A 144 3.82 4.22 -16.95
N TRP A 145 4.05 4.53 -15.68
CA TRP A 145 5.08 5.45 -15.23
C TRP A 145 5.66 5.02 -13.89
N GLN A 146 6.76 5.67 -13.53
CA GLN A 146 7.32 5.62 -12.19
C GLN A 146 7.03 6.95 -11.50
N THR A 147 6.69 6.92 -10.23
CA THR A 147 6.75 8.13 -9.41
C THR A 147 8.15 8.19 -8.81
N GLY A 148 8.89 9.27 -9.10
CA GLY A 148 10.22 9.48 -8.54
C GLY A 148 10.18 9.70 -7.03
N GLU A 149 11.34 9.75 -6.38
CA GLU A 149 11.41 10.20 -5.00
C GLU A 149 10.85 11.63 -4.91
N PRO A 150 10.03 11.95 -3.89
CA PRO A 150 9.53 13.31 -3.71
C PRO A 150 10.71 14.28 -3.68
N GLU A 151 10.58 15.43 -4.36
CA GLU A 151 11.64 16.44 -4.37
C GLU A 151 12.02 16.80 -2.92
N PRO A 152 13.33 16.92 -2.61
CA PRO A 152 13.76 17.33 -1.28
C PRO A 152 13.05 18.62 -0.83
N GLY A 153 12.33 18.56 0.29
CA GLY A 153 11.54 19.68 0.82
C GLY A 153 10.06 19.69 0.41
N SER A 154 9.65 18.86 -0.55
CA SER A 154 8.25 18.55 -0.82
C SER A 154 7.76 17.47 0.17
N PHE A 155 7.32 17.90 1.35
CA PHE A 155 6.71 16.99 2.32
C PHE A 155 5.30 16.59 1.84
N SER A 156 5.20 15.63 0.91
CA SER A 156 3.97 14.87 0.77
C SER A 156 3.92 13.89 1.95
N TYR A 157 2.99 14.12 2.89
CA TYR A 157 2.72 13.19 3.99
C TYR A 157 1.52 12.32 3.59
N PRO A 158 1.65 10.99 3.58
CA PRO A 158 2.84 10.20 3.94
C PRO A 158 3.90 10.22 2.85
N THR A 159 5.15 10.01 3.23
CA THR A 159 6.26 9.89 2.27
C THR A 159 6.21 8.51 1.64
N TRP A 160 5.96 8.45 0.34
CA TRP A 160 5.84 7.20 -0.40
C TRP A 160 7.22 6.63 -0.74
N GLY A 161 7.32 5.30 -0.72
CA GLY A 161 8.45 4.58 -1.30
C GLY A 161 8.42 4.58 -2.83
N PRO A 162 9.36 3.86 -3.46
CA PRO A 162 9.37 3.68 -4.92
C PRO A 162 8.02 3.15 -5.43
N GLU A 163 7.53 3.68 -6.53
CA GLU A 163 6.23 3.30 -7.10
C GLU A 163 6.28 3.14 -8.61
N PHE A 164 5.71 2.05 -9.12
CA PHE A 164 5.20 1.98 -10.48
C PHE A 164 3.68 2.14 -10.48
N ALA A 165 3.15 2.89 -11.43
CA ALA A 165 1.70 2.99 -11.61
C ALA A 165 1.34 2.82 -13.08
N ALA A 166 0.19 2.21 -13.29
CA ALA A 166 -0.41 1.98 -14.58
C ALA A 166 -1.85 2.47 -14.58
N ALA A 167 -2.28 3.04 -15.70
CA ALA A 167 -3.66 3.34 -15.95
C ALA A 167 -4.05 2.92 -17.36
N LEU A 168 -5.16 2.22 -17.47
CA LEU A 168 -5.76 1.78 -18.71
C LEU A 168 -7.06 2.56 -18.92
N LYS A 169 -7.05 3.48 -19.89
CA LYS A 169 -8.25 4.17 -20.36
C LYS A 169 -8.96 3.25 -21.36
N LEU A 170 -10.15 2.80 -20.99
CA LEU A 170 -11.01 1.98 -21.84
C LEU A 170 -11.76 2.85 -22.85
N THR A 171 -12.20 2.23 -23.95
CA THR A 171 -12.94 2.92 -25.03
C THR A 171 -14.32 3.41 -24.61
N ASP A 172 -14.92 2.79 -23.58
CA ASP A 172 -16.20 3.22 -22.99
C ASP A 172 -16.05 4.40 -22.01
N GLY A 173 -14.84 4.89 -21.79
CA GLY A 173 -14.54 6.01 -20.91
C GLY A 173 -14.27 5.66 -19.46
N ARG A 174 -14.33 4.39 -19.06
CA ARG A 174 -13.83 3.91 -17.76
C ARG A 174 -12.30 3.99 -17.71
N ILE A 175 -11.76 4.01 -16.50
CA ILE A 175 -10.32 3.91 -16.26
C ILE A 175 -10.06 2.83 -15.21
N LEU A 176 -9.21 1.86 -15.54
CA LEU A 176 -8.61 0.98 -14.55
C LEU A 176 -7.27 1.56 -14.13
N GLN A 177 -7.02 1.68 -12.83
CA GLN A 177 -5.75 2.10 -12.26
C GLN A 177 -5.17 0.97 -11.41
N VAL A 178 -3.88 0.69 -11.60
CA VAL A 178 -3.12 -0.19 -10.72
C VAL A 178 -1.87 0.56 -10.24
N ARG A 179 -1.72 0.67 -8.92
CA ARG A 179 -0.52 1.24 -8.29
C ARG A 179 0.23 0.14 -7.58
N ASP A 180 1.54 0.12 -7.76
CA ASP A 180 2.45 -0.85 -7.16
C ASP A 180 3.54 -0.10 -6.40
N ILE A 181 3.49 -0.18 -5.07
CA ILE A 181 4.14 0.77 -4.18
C ILE A 181 5.04 0.01 -3.21
N GLY A 182 6.28 0.44 -3.06
CA GLY A 182 7.24 -0.12 -2.11
C GLY A 182 6.87 0.11 -0.64
N GLY A 183 5.87 0.94 -0.36
CA GLY A 183 5.40 1.24 1.00
C GLY A 183 5.22 2.73 1.22
N PHE A 184 5.01 3.13 2.47
CA PHE A 184 5.04 4.54 2.87
C PHE A 184 5.59 4.68 4.29
N GLN A 185 6.19 5.84 4.56
CA GLN A 185 6.64 6.25 5.89
C GLN A 185 5.61 7.19 6.51
N GLY A 186 5.22 6.90 7.75
CA GLY A 186 4.30 7.72 8.52
C GLY A 186 3.39 6.92 9.45
N LYS A 187 2.46 7.61 10.11
CA LYS A 187 1.42 6.97 10.92
C LYS A 187 0.60 6.01 10.06
N GLY A 188 0.40 4.80 10.57
CA GLY A 188 -0.36 3.75 9.88
C GLY A 188 0.47 2.86 8.96
N GLN A 189 1.79 3.08 8.86
CA GLN A 189 2.67 2.14 8.18
C GLN A 189 2.60 0.75 8.86
N LEU A 190 2.61 -0.31 8.06
CA LEU A 190 2.49 -1.69 8.55
C LEU A 190 3.84 -2.38 8.75
N GLY A 191 4.94 -1.75 8.34
CA GLY A 191 6.29 -2.26 8.45
C GLY A 191 7.30 -1.37 7.74
N PRO A 192 8.58 -1.79 7.68
CA PRO A 192 9.59 -1.17 6.83
C PRO A 192 9.16 -1.20 5.37
N LEU A 193 9.65 -0.24 4.57
CA LEU A 193 9.36 -0.19 3.14
C LEU A 193 10.17 -1.27 2.42
N LEU A 194 9.59 -1.83 1.36
CA LEU A 194 10.33 -2.59 0.38
C LEU A 194 11.27 -1.66 -0.39
N LYS A 195 12.49 -2.16 -0.66
CA LYS A 195 13.49 -1.43 -1.45
C LYS A 195 13.08 -1.24 -2.91
N THR A 196 12.24 -2.13 -3.41
CA THR A 196 11.64 -2.08 -4.74
C THR A 196 10.15 -2.34 -4.62
N PRO A 197 9.33 -1.86 -5.58
CA PRO A 197 7.93 -2.22 -5.63
C PRO A 197 7.72 -3.76 -5.65
N PRO A 198 6.57 -4.25 -5.16
CA PRO A 198 6.21 -5.66 -5.23
C PRO A 198 6.37 -6.28 -6.63
N LEU A 199 6.00 -5.54 -7.68
CA LEU A 199 6.05 -5.96 -9.06
C LEU A 199 7.14 -5.21 -9.84
N THR A 200 7.69 -5.88 -10.85
CA THR A 200 8.44 -5.20 -11.90
C THR A 200 7.49 -4.46 -12.84
N ARG A 201 8.00 -3.49 -13.60
CA ARG A 201 7.23 -2.79 -14.63
C ARG A 201 6.53 -3.73 -15.62
N ASP A 202 7.22 -4.79 -16.05
CA ASP A 202 6.67 -5.78 -16.98
C ASP A 202 5.56 -6.63 -16.34
N GLN A 203 5.70 -6.96 -15.05
CA GLN A 203 4.66 -7.66 -14.31
C GLN A 203 3.43 -6.76 -14.09
N LEU A 204 3.63 -5.48 -13.79
CA LEU A 204 2.55 -4.50 -13.72
C LEU A 204 1.83 -4.35 -15.06
N ASN A 205 2.57 -4.30 -16.18
CA ASN A 205 2.01 -4.28 -17.53
C ASN A 205 1.15 -5.52 -17.82
N LYS A 206 1.57 -6.71 -17.39
CA LYS A 206 0.77 -7.93 -17.54
C LYS A 206 -0.49 -7.90 -16.67
N LEU A 207 -0.36 -7.41 -15.43
CA LEU A 207 -1.47 -7.34 -14.48
C LEU A 207 -2.56 -6.37 -14.95
N ILE A 208 -2.20 -5.13 -15.32
CA ILE A 208 -3.18 -4.11 -15.77
C ILE A 208 -3.95 -4.52 -17.02
N LEU A 209 -3.38 -5.39 -17.85
CA LEU A 209 -4.01 -5.93 -19.05
C LEU A 209 -4.83 -7.21 -18.79
N ASN A 210 -4.88 -7.69 -17.55
CA ASN A 210 -5.67 -8.87 -17.21
C ASN A 210 -7.17 -8.51 -17.19
N PRO A 211 -8.01 -9.13 -18.05
CA PRO A 211 -9.42 -8.82 -18.12
C PRO A 211 -10.18 -9.16 -16.84
N GLU A 212 -9.66 -10.05 -15.98
CA GLU A 212 -10.28 -10.37 -14.69
C GLU A 212 -10.32 -9.18 -13.71
N LEU A 213 -9.56 -8.11 -13.97
CA LEU A 213 -9.62 -6.89 -13.17
C LEU A 213 -10.85 -6.01 -13.47
N LEU A 214 -11.56 -6.29 -14.57
CA LEU A 214 -12.69 -5.50 -15.01
C LEU A 214 -14.03 -6.18 -14.64
N PRO A 215 -15.11 -5.40 -14.43
CA PRO A 215 -16.48 -5.91 -14.24
C PRO A 215 -17.04 -6.60 -15.48
#